data_AF-A0A6I1QYB3-F1
#
_entry.id   AF-A0A6I1QYB3-F1
#
_cell.length_a   1.000
_cell.length_b   1.000
_cell.length_c   1.000
_cell.angle_alpha   90.00
_cell.angle_beta   90.00
_cell.angle_gamma   90.00
#
_symmetry.space_group_name_H-M   'P 1'
#
loop_
_entity.id
_entity.type
_entity.pdbx_description
1 polymer ?
#
loop_
_entity_poly.entity_id
_entity_poly.type
_entity_poly.pdbx_seq_one_letter_code
_entity_poly.pdbx_strand_id
1 'polypeptide(L)'
;MLMARVEELRGQVGFGEFLDALEHTGVAREKIMAFLKADPDGQGSVQDQVTAEMTTELMKVMGISGRQTPEAVKRIRHSVDKDGK
;
A
#
# COMPACT_ATOMS: atom_id res chain seq x y z
N MET A 1 6.51 10.82 -12.45
CA MET A 1 5.36 9.91 -12.64
C MET A 1 5.10 9.20 -11.32
N LEU A 2 3.84 9.12 -10.86
CA LEU A 2 3.53 8.54 -9.55
C LEU A 2 3.96 7.08 -9.41
N MET A 3 3.76 6.25 -10.45
CA MET A 3 4.19 4.84 -10.43
C MET A 3 5.70 4.68 -10.19
N ALA A 4 6.54 5.48 -10.86
CA ALA A 4 7.98 5.43 -10.64
C ALA A 4 8.39 5.79 -9.20
N ARG A 5 7.68 6.73 -8.55
CA ARG A 5 7.88 7.04 -7.13
C ARG A 5 7.39 5.92 -6.21
N VAL A 6 6.31 5.23 -6.59
CA VAL A 6 5.81 4.09 -5.82
C VAL A 6 6.80 2.93 -5.85
N GLU A 7 7.38 2.63 -7.01
CA GLU A 7 8.39 1.58 -7.16
C GLU A 7 9.67 1.90 -6.37
N GLU A 8 10.10 3.16 -6.34
CA GLU A 8 11.29 3.59 -5.61
C GLU A 8 11.14 3.48 -4.08
N LEU A 9 9.95 3.80 -3.56
CA LEU A 9 9.70 3.90 -2.12
C LEU A 9 9.18 2.59 -1.51
N ARG A 10 8.73 1.66 -2.34
CA ARG A 10 8.18 0.38 -1.87
C ARG A 10 9.19 -0.42 -1.08
N GLY A 11 8.79 -0.87 0.11
CA GLY A 11 9.63 -1.65 1.02
C GLY A 11 10.78 -0.88 1.67
N GLN A 12 10.96 0.42 1.38
CA GLN A 12 12.02 1.24 1.97
C GLN A 12 11.52 2.18 3.07
N VAL A 13 10.26 2.60 3.01
CA VAL A 13 9.68 3.61 3.92
C VAL A 13 8.35 3.15 4.51
N GLY A 14 7.97 3.75 5.64
CA GLY A 14 6.66 3.55 6.25
C GLY A 14 5.52 4.10 5.38
N PHE A 15 4.28 3.70 5.64
CA PHE A 15 3.10 4.12 4.87
C PHE A 15 2.87 5.62 4.98
N GLY A 16 3.14 6.20 6.16
CA GLY A 16 3.10 7.65 6.36
C GLY A 16 4.14 8.38 5.52
N GLU A 17 5.41 7.96 5.58
CA GLU A 17 6.50 8.53 4.78
C GLU A 17 6.26 8.35 3.27
N PHE A 18 5.65 7.24 2.86
CA PHE A 18 5.22 7.00 1.50
C PHE A 18 4.17 8.01 1.04
N LEU A 19 3.16 8.30 1.87
CA LEU A 19 2.16 9.32 1.59
C LEU A 19 2.77 10.72 1.54
N ASP A 20 3.65 11.04 2.49
CA ASP A 20 4.35 12.33 2.53
C ASP A 20 5.18 12.52 1.26
N ALA A 21 5.87 11.48 0.80
CA ALA A 21 6.66 11.53 -0.43
C ALA A 21 5.79 11.68 -1.69
N LEU A 22 4.58 11.10 -1.72
CA LEU A 22 3.61 11.33 -2.80
C LEU A 22 3.08 12.77 -2.78
N GLU A 23 2.82 13.35 -1.61
CA GLU A 23 2.40 14.75 -1.48
C GLU A 23 3.50 15.73 -1.96
N HIS A 24 4.78 15.40 -1.73
CA HIS A 24 5.92 16.18 -2.23
C HIS A 24 6.08 16.15 -3.76
N THR A 25 5.33 15.32 -4.49
CA THR A 25 5.34 15.34 -5.97
C THR A 25 4.55 16.51 -6.57
N GLY A 26 3.87 17.31 -5.74
CA GLY A 26 3.02 18.41 -6.18
C GLY A 26 1.69 17.97 -6.80
N VAL A 27 1.36 16.68 -6.71
CA VAL A 27 0.07 16.14 -7.14
C VAL A 27 -0.99 16.47 -6.09
N ALA A 28 -2.15 16.95 -6.55
CA ALA A 28 -3.29 17.22 -5.67
C ALA A 28 -3.69 15.98 -4.86
N ARG A 29 -3.98 16.17 -3.58
CA ARG A 29 -4.29 15.11 -2.63
C ARG A 29 -5.44 14.22 -3.10
N GLU A 30 -6.47 14.79 -3.73
CA GLU A 30 -7.60 14.03 -4.28
C GLU A 30 -7.16 13.04 -5.36
N LYS A 31 -6.20 13.44 -6.21
CA LYS A 31 -5.64 12.57 -7.25
C LYS A 31 -4.75 11.48 -6.64
N ILE A 32 -4.01 11.79 -5.58
CA ILE A 32 -3.25 10.79 -4.81
C ILE A 32 -4.20 9.75 -4.22
N MET A 33 -5.30 10.18 -3.59
CA MET A 33 -6.28 9.27 -3.01
C MET A 33 -6.99 8.41 -4.07
N ALA A 34 -7.32 8.99 -5.24
CA ALA A 34 -7.86 8.23 -6.36
C ALA A 34 -6.86 7.19 -6.89
N PHE A 35 -5.58 7.57 -6.97
CA PHE A 35 -4.50 6.68 -7.39
C PHE A 35 -4.29 5.52 -6.40
N LEU A 36 -4.29 5.80 -5.09
CA LEU A 36 -4.12 4.78 -4.06
C LEU A 36 -5.23 3.73 -4.06
N LYS A 37 -6.46 4.14 -4.42
CA LYS A 37 -7.62 3.26 -4.54
C LYS A 37 -7.70 2.53 -5.87
N ALA A 38 -6.93 2.94 -6.88
CA ALA A 38 -6.94 2.29 -8.18
C ALA A 38 -6.40 0.85 -8.05
N ASP A 39 -7.05 -0.08 -8.72
CA ASP A 39 -6.66 -1.49 -8.82
C ASP A 39 -6.28 -1.78 -10.28
N PRO A 40 -5.12 -1.29 -10.75
CA PRO A 40 -4.75 -1.35 -12.17
C PRO A 40 -4.56 -2.78 -12.67
N ASP A 41 -4.10 -3.69 -11.79
CA ASP A 41 -3.73 -5.06 -12.15
C ASP A 41 -4.78 -6.12 -11.71
N GLY A 42 -5.86 -5.69 -11.05
CA GLY A 42 -6.93 -6.55 -10.54
C GLY A 42 -6.58 -7.35 -9.28
N GLN A 43 -5.37 -7.20 -8.77
CA GLN A 43 -4.79 -7.95 -7.64
C GLN A 43 -4.98 -7.25 -6.29
N GLY A 44 -5.49 -6.02 -6.31
CA GLY A 44 -5.58 -5.17 -5.14
C GLY A 44 -5.14 -3.76 -5.47
N SER A 45 -5.72 -2.82 -4.72
CA SER A 45 -5.43 -1.40 -4.93
C SER A 45 -3.95 -1.10 -4.70
N VAL A 46 -3.44 0.02 -5.23
CA VAL A 46 -2.06 0.45 -4.96
C VAL A 46 -1.77 0.49 -3.46
N GLN A 47 -2.75 0.89 -2.64
CA GLN A 47 -2.65 0.83 -1.18
C GLN A 47 -2.51 -0.61 -0.66
N ASP A 48 -3.30 -1.56 -1.15
CA ASP A 48 -3.22 -2.97 -0.74
C ASP A 48 -1.84 -3.56 -1.07
N GLN A 49 -1.28 -3.18 -2.22
CA GLN A 49 0.03 -3.64 -2.66
C GLN A 49 1.17 -3.08 -1.78
N VAL A 50 1.18 -1.77 -1.52
CA VAL A 50 2.19 -1.14 -0.64
C VAL A 50 2.09 -1.71 0.78
N THR A 51 0.87 -1.92 1.29
CA THR A 51 0.64 -2.48 2.63
C THR A 51 1.16 -3.93 2.73
N ALA A 52 0.95 -4.75 1.70
CA ALA A 52 1.43 -6.13 1.66
C ALA A 52 2.96 -6.19 1.71
N GLU A 53 3.64 -5.34 0.96
CA GLU A 53 5.10 -5.29 0.96
C GLU A 53 5.64 -4.80 2.30
N MET A 54 5.11 -3.71 2.84
CA MET A 54 5.52 -3.22 4.16
C MET A 54 5.33 -4.27 5.26
N THR A 55 4.18 -4.96 5.27
CA THR A 55 3.93 -6.00 6.26
C THR A 55 4.91 -7.16 6.11
N THR A 56 5.26 -7.51 4.87
CA THR A 56 6.29 -8.52 4.59
C THR A 56 7.66 -8.10 5.12
N GLU A 57 8.06 -6.85 4.95
CA GLU A 57 9.32 -6.34 5.50
C GLU A 57 9.33 -6.34 7.04
N LEU A 58 8.22 -5.94 7.67
CA LEU A 58 8.09 -6.04 9.12
C LEU A 58 8.17 -7.50 9.60
N MET A 59 7.52 -8.43 8.92
CA MET A 59 7.59 -9.87 9.25
C MET A 59 9.04 -10.38 9.19
N LYS A 60 9.81 -9.99 8.15
CA LYS A 60 11.24 -10.32 8.04
C LYS A 60 12.04 -9.78 9.22
N VAL A 61 11.84 -8.52 9.60
CA VAL A 61 12.52 -7.89 10.75
C VAL A 61 12.16 -8.60 12.06
N MET A 62 10.93 -9.07 12.20
CA MET A 62 10.45 -9.81 13.37
C MET A 62 10.85 -11.29 13.36
N GLY A 63 11.57 -11.78 12.35
CA GLY A 63 11.93 -13.20 12.20
C GLY A 63 10.74 -14.12 11.89
N ILE A 64 9.60 -13.54 11.49
CA ILE A 64 8.40 -14.30 11.13
C ILE A 64 8.54 -14.71 9.65
N SER A 65 8.57 -16.02 9.42
CA SER A 65 8.60 -16.56 8.06
C SER A 65 7.24 -16.39 7.38
N GLY A 66 7.21 -15.71 6.24
CA GLY A 66 5.99 -15.53 5.44
C GLY A 66 6.09 -14.37 4.46
N ARG A 67 5.07 -14.24 3.62
CA ARG A 67 4.84 -13.07 2.77
C ARG A 67 3.38 -12.69 2.83
N GLN A 68 3.09 -11.40 2.88
CA GLN A 68 1.75 -10.90 2.61
C GLN A 68 1.57 -10.69 1.12
N THR A 69 0.33 -10.85 0.63
CA THR A 69 -0.02 -10.53 -0.77
C THR A 69 -1.07 -9.42 -0.82
N PRO A 70 -1.10 -8.64 -1.90
CA PRO A 70 -2.10 -7.57 -2.05
C PRO A 70 -3.54 -8.07 -1.94
N GLU A 71 -3.84 -9.27 -2.45
CA GLU A 71 -5.16 -9.88 -2.37
C GLU A 71 -5.52 -10.26 -0.93
N ALA A 72 -4.55 -10.77 -0.16
CA ALA A 72 -4.75 -11.10 1.24
C ALA A 72 -5.07 -9.84 2.06
N VAL A 73 -4.34 -8.75 1.81
CA VAL A 73 -4.59 -7.45 2.41
C VAL A 73 -5.97 -6.91 2.03
N LYS A 74 -6.33 -6.95 0.74
CA LYS A 74 -7.67 -6.57 0.25
C LYS A 74 -8.78 -7.33 0.98
N ARG A 75 -8.63 -8.64 1.16
CA ARG A 75 -9.60 -9.46 1.92
C ARG A 75 -9.71 -9.05 3.39
N ILE A 76 -8.59 -8.80 4.06
CA ILE A 76 -8.58 -8.34 5.46
C ILE A 76 -9.28 -6.99 5.58
N ARG A 77 -8.92 -6.02 4.72
CA ARG A 77 -9.54 -4.69 4.67
C ARG A 77 -11.06 -4.78 4.50
N HIS A 78 -11.52 -5.56 3.53
CA HIS A 78 -12.96 -5.78 3.32
C HIS A 78 -13.67 -6.47 4.49
N SER A 79 -12.97 -7.30 5.26
CA SER A 79 -13.53 -7.96 6.44
C SER A 79 -13.69 -6.97 7.59
N VAL A 80 -12.67 -6.14 7.84
CA VAL A 80 -12.71 -5.06 8.84
C VAL A 80 -13.78 -4.02 8.49
N ASP A 81 -13.92 -3.65 7.21
CA ASP A 81 -14.96 -2.74 6.74
C ASP A 81 -16.38 -3.31 6.92
N LYS A 82 -16.54 -4.64 6.84
CA LYS A 82 -17.83 -5.32 7.03
C LYS A 82 -18.22 -5.44 8.50
N ASP A 83 -17.26 -5.67 9.39
CA ASP A 83 -17.49 -5.81 10.83
C ASP A 83 -17.70 -4.45 11.52
N GLY A 84 -17.37 -3.35 10.85
CA GLY A 84 -17.58 -1.98 11.33
C GLY A 84 -18.98 -1.39 11.08
N LYS A 85 -19.97 -2.19 10.66
CA LYS A 85 -21.33 -1.73 10.34
C LYS A 85 -22.40 -2.28 11.27
#